data_AF-A0A2E7DEM9-F1
#
_entry.id   AF-A0A2E7DEM9-F1
#
_cell.length_a   1.000
_cell.length_b   1.000
_cell.length_c   1.000
_cell.angle_alpha   90.00
_cell.angle_beta   90.00
_cell.angle_gamma   90.00
#
_symmetry.space_group_name_H-M   'P 1'
#
loop_
_entity.id
_entity.type
_entity.pdbx_description
1 polymer ?
#
loop_
_entity_poly.entity_id
_entity_poly.type
_entity_poly.pdbx_seq_one_letter_code
_entity_poly.pdbx_strand_id
1 'polypeptide(L)' 'MILVRHGQSEFNAAFGKNRIDPGIEDPSITAFGAEQALISAQLVQSMSISRLISSPYRRALE' A
#
# COMPACT_ATOMS: atom_id res chain seq x y z
N MET A 1 -2.08 10.39 15.77
CA MET A 1 -2.15 9.05 15.15
C MET A 1 -2.20 9.24 13.65
N ILE A 2 -1.31 8.61 12.90
CA ILE A 2 -1.24 8.71 11.43
C ILE A 2 -1.73 7.38 10.87
N LEU A 3 -2.67 7.41 9.93
CA LEU A 3 -3.19 6.23 9.26
C LEU A 3 -2.87 6.34 7.77
N VAL A 4 -2.17 5.33 7.25
CA VAL A 4 -1.79 5.24 5.84
C VAL A 4 -2.37 3.96 5.27
N ARG A 5 -3.11 4.08 4.16
CA ARG A 5 -3.52 2.92 3.38
C ARG A 5 -2.34 2.48 2.51
N HIS A 6 -2.16 1.17 2.34
CA HIS A 6 -1.16 0.63 1.42
C HIS A 6 -1.26 1.25 0.01
N GLY A 7 -0.14 1.27 -0.71
CA GLY A 7 -0.10 1.68 -2.12
C GLY A 7 -0.94 0.75 -3.02
N GLN A 8 -1.15 1.16 -4.27
CA GLN A 8 -1.88 0.36 -5.25
C GLN A 8 -1.31 -1.06 -5.33
N SER A 9 -2.15 -2.07 -5.10
CA SER A 9 -1.77 -3.49 -5.28
C SER A 9 -2.06 -4.00 -6.68
N GLU A 10 -1.48 -5.15 -7.04
CA GLU A 10 -1.80 -5.89 -8.26
C GLU A 10 -3.30 -6.16 -8.37
N PHE A 11 -3.93 -6.54 -7.25
CA PHE A 11 -5.38 -6.68 -7.15
C PHE A 11 -6.10 -5.37 -7.50
N ASN A 12 -5.68 -4.24 -6.91
CA ASN A 12 -6.32 -2.95 -7.19
C ASN A 12 -6.19 -2.57 -8.67
N ALA A 13 -5.01 -2.80 -9.27
CA ALA A 13 -4.75 -2.53 -10.68
C ALA A 13 -5.58 -3.41 -11.61
N ALA A 14 -5.74 -4.71 -11.30
CA ALA A 14 -6.54 -5.63 -12.11
C ALA A 14 -8.05 -5.39 -11.93
N PHE A 15 -8.53 -5.36 -10.68
CA PHE A 15 -9.94 -5.12 -10.36
C PHE A 15 -10.41 -3.74 -10.86
N GLY A 16 -9.53 -2.73 -10.84
CA GLY A 16 -9.84 -1.39 -11.33
C GLY A 16 -10.22 -1.34 -12.81
N LYS A 17 -9.75 -2.29 -13.64
CA LYS A 17 -9.99 -2.30 -15.09
C LYS A 17 -11.41 -2.72 -15.45
N ASN A 18 -11.93 -3.76 -14.81
CA ASN A 18 -13.16 -4.43 -15.22
C ASN A 18 -14.08 -4.83 -14.06
N ARG A 19 -13.68 -4.56 -12.81
CA ARG A 19 -14.42 -4.92 -11.58
C ARG A 19 -14.60 -6.43 -11.40
N ILE A 20 -13.77 -7.24 -12.04
CA ILE A 20 -13.75 -8.69 -11.89
C ILE A 20 -12.68 -9.04 -10.85
N ASP A 21 -13.00 -9.94 -9.93
CA ASP A 21 -12.03 -10.47 -8.98
C ASP A 21 -10.89 -11.18 -9.73
N PRO A 22 -9.65 -10.70 -9.63
CA PRO A 22 -8.51 -11.31 -10.31
C PRO A 22 -8.02 -12.60 -9.63
N GLY A 23 -8.56 -12.98 -8.46
CA GLY A 23 -8.18 -14.20 -7.73
C GLY A 23 -6.77 -14.14 -7.12
N ILE A 24 -6.28 -12.95 -6.77
CA ILE A 24 -4.94 -12.75 -6.18
C ILE A 24 -5.07 -12.69 -4.66
N GLU A 25 -4.59 -13.72 -3.95
CA GLU A 25 -4.82 -13.93 -2.51
C GLU A 25 -4.05 -12.93 -1.61
N ASP A 26 -2.75 -12.75 -1.83
CA ASP A 26 -1.93 -11.74 -1.13
C ASP A 26 -1.13 -10.90 -2.13
N PRO A 27 -1.80 -9.96 -2.83
CA PRO A 27 -1.21 -9.21 -3.92
C PRO A 27 -0.05 -8.32 -3.43
N SER A 28 1.01 -8.25 -4.22
CA SER A 28 2.10 -7.28 -4.01
C SER A 28 1.63 -5.87 -4.36
N ILE A 29 2.39 -4.85 -3.98
CA ILE A 29 2.23 -3.50 -4.53
C ILE A 29 2.75 -3.42 -5.97
N THR A 30 2.13 -2.57 -6.79
CA THR A 30 2.66 -2.25 -8.12
C THR A 30 3.84 -1.28 -8.01
N ALA A 31 4.58 -1.06 -9.09
CA ALA A 31 5.60 -0.01 -9.13
C ALA A 31 5.01 1.37 -8.76
N PHE A 32 3.80 1.66 -9.25
CA PHE A 32 3.06 2.87 -8.87
C PHE A 32 2.67 2.87 -7.38
N GLY A 33 2.29 1.73 -6.82
CA GLY A 33 2.06 1.58 -5.38
C GLY A 33 3.31 1.86 -4.54
N ALA A 34 4.49 1.43 -5.00
CA ALA A 34 5.76 1.72 -4.34
C ALA A 34 6.10 3.23 -4.37
N GLU A 35 5.85 3.90 -5.49
CA GLU A 35 5.99 5.37 -5.58
C GLU A 35 5.05 6.08 -4.61
N GLN A 36 3.79 5.64 -4.50
CA GLN A 36 2.83 6.19 -3.53
C GLN A 36 3.30 6.00 -2.08
N ALA A 37 3.87 4.85 -1.74
CA ALA A 37 4.41 4.58 -0.42
C ALA A 37 5.60 5.49 -0.12
N LEU A 38 6.51 5.70 -1.09
CA LEU A 38 7.66 6.60 -0.94
C LEU A 38 7.23 8.05 -0.70
N ILE A 39 6.27 8.54 -1.48
CA ILE A 39 5.71 9.89 -1.32
C ILE A 39 5.05 10.02 0.07
N SER A 40 4.29 9.02 0.49
CA SER A 40 3.66 9.01 1.82
C SER A 40 4.71 9.06 2.93
N ALA A 41 5.81 8.31 2.81
CA ALA A 41 6.92 8.34 3.74
C ALA A 41 7.58 9.72 3.82
N GLN A 42 7.81 10.38 2.68
CA GLN A 42 8.36 11.73 2.62
C GLN A 42 7.46 12.76 3.33
N LEU A 43 6.14 12.66 3.16
CA LEU A 43 5.17 13.57 3.79
C LEU A 43 5.16 13.46 5.32
N VAL A 44 5.40 12.26 5.85
CA VAL A 44 5.37 12.02 7.30
C VAL A 44 6.75 12.04 7.94
N GLN A 45 7.81 12.23 7.17
CA GLN A 45 9.20 12.19 7.65
C GLN A 45 9.48 13.25 8.73
N SER A 46 8.84 14.42 8.63
CA SER A 46 8.95 15.49 9.62
C SER A 46 8.15 15.24 10.91
N MET A 47 7.34 14.18 10.93
CA MET A 47 6.52 13.81 12.08
C MET A 47 7.32 12.87 12.99
N SER A 48 7.31 13.12 14.30
CA SER A 48 7.98 12.23 15.27
C SER A 48 7.21 10.91 15.40
N ILE A 49 7.61 9.88 14.66
CA ILE A 49 7.02 8.54 14.71
C ILE A 49 7.81 7.68 15.72
N SER A 50 7.18 7.33 16.84
CA SER A 50 7.77 6.49 17.89
C SER A 50 7.33 5.02 17.84
N ARG A 51 6.33 4.71 17.02
CA ARG A 51 5.79 3.36 16.85
C ARG A 51 5.17 3.19 15.46
N LEU A 52 5.45 2.05 14.83
CA LEU A 52 4.85 1.60 13.58
C LEU A 52 4.06 0.32 13.85
N ILE A 53 2.86 0.23 13.29
CA ILE A 53 2.00 -0.96 13.34
C ILE A 53 1.52 -1.18 11.92
N SER A 54 1.68 -2.40 11.41
CA SER A 54 1.17 -2.78 10.10
C SER A 54 0.40 -4.09 10.16
N SER A 55 -0.47 -4.28 9.19
CA SER A 55 -1.14 -5.55 8.91
C SER A 55 -0.13 -6.58 8.38
N PRO A 56 -0.34 -7.89 8.59
CA PRO A 56 0.59 -8.92 8.13
C PRO A 56 0.53 -9.20 6.61
N TYR A 57 -0.39 -8.56 5.87
CA TYR A 57 -0.50 -8.73 4.42
C TYR A 57 0.66 -8.06 3.68
N ARG A 58 1.16 -8.72 2.62
CA ARG A 58 2.31 -8.27 1.84
C ARG A 58 2.22 -6.81 1.41
N ARG A 59 1.10 -6.40 0.82
CA ARG A 59 0.84 -5.01 0.41
C ARG A 59 0.98 -3.95 1.51
N ALA A 60 0.82 -4.32 2.79
CA ALA A 60 0.95 -3.40 3.92
C ALA A 60 2.35 -3.40 4.54
N LEU A 61 3.17 -4.41 4.23
CA LEU A 61 4.57 -4.51 4.67
C LEU A 61 5.55 -3.87 3.67
N GLU A 62 5.17 -3.85 2.39
CA GLU A 62 5.89 -3.18 1.28
C GLU A 62 5.64 -1.66 1.25
#